data_AF-A0A839U7N9-F1
#
_entry.id   AF-A0A839U7N9-F1
#
_cell.length_a   1.000
_cell.length_b   1.000
_cell.length_c   1.000
_cell.angle_alpha   90.00
_cell.angle_beta   90.00
_cell.angle_gamma   90.00
#
_symmetry.space_group_name_H-M   'P 1'
#
loop_
_entity.id
_entity.type
_entity.pdbx_description
1 polymer ?
#
loop_
_entity_poly.entity_id
_entity_poly.type
_entity_poly.pdbx_seq_one_letter_code
_entity_poly.pdbx_strand_id
1 'polypeptide(L)'
;MKRSAFALLLGLGFLAQPVLALTDMSQVQAAVRKNVSEYAGQRCNTPPRGSGIILGQYTGTTDNPILSMGGDNTTVSFFRCFTSMQECQGWLYTLRSKYTDGNSVLISCKKR
;
A
#
# COMPACT_ATOMS: atom_id res chain seq x y z
N MET A 1 -53.71 -29.08 -45.42
CA MET A 1 -53.45 -27.69 -45.01
C MET A 1 -52.01 -27.59 -44.55
N LYS A 2 -51.23 -26.71 -45.21
CA LYS A 2 -49.81 -26.47 -44.97
C LYS A 2 -49.62 -25.62 -43.72
N ARG A 3 -48.86 -26.13 -42.74
CA ARG A 3 -48.31 -25.46 -41.55
C ARG A 3 -47.08 -26.30 -41.17
N SER A 4 -45.86 -25.81 -40.95
CA SER A 4 -45.34 -24.48 -40.85
C SER A 4 -43.89 -24.54 -41.33
N ALA A 5 -43.51 -23.57 -42.16
CA ALA A 5 -42.13 -23.29 -42.48
C ALA A 5 -41.43 -22.61 -41.29
N PHE A 6 -40.09 -22.62 -41.34
CA PHE A 6 -39.17 -21.84 -40.50
C PHE A 6 -38.88 -22.38 -39.09
N ALA A 7 -38.39 -23.61 -39.03
CA ALA A 7 -37.35 -23.95 -38.06
C ALA A 7 -35.99 -23.90 -38.79
N LEU A 8 -34.96 -23.40 -38.10
CA LEU A 8 -33.53 -23.36 -38.51
C LEU A 8 -33.04 -22.06 -39.19
N LEU A 9 -33.11 -20.94 -38.46
CA LEU A 9 -32.20 -19.81 -38.65
C LEU A 9 -31.76 -19.23 -37.30
N LEU A 10 -31.00 -20.02 -36.53
CA LEU A 10 -30.25 -19.54 -35.36
C LEU A 10 -28.93 -20.29 -35.28
N GLY A 11 -28.11 -20.13 -36.33
CA GLY A 11 -26.72 -20.52 -36.35
C GLY A 11 -25.91 -19.36 -36.92
N LEU A 12 -24.73 -19.14 -36.35
CA LEU A 12 -23.69 -18.16 -36.72
C LEU A 12 -23.82 -16.76 -36.10
N GLY A 13 -23.19 -16.61 -34.92
CA GLY A 13 -22.95 -15.30 -34.32
C GLY A 13 -22.10 -15.35 -33.05
N PHE A 14 -21.22 -16.34 -32.89
CA PHE A 14 -20.34 -16.49 -31.72
C PHE A 14 -18.88 -16.24 -32.11
N LEU A 15 -18.59 -15.11 -32.76
CA LEU A 15 -17.23 -14.64 -33.04
C LEU A 15 -17.18 -13.11 -32.91
N ALA A 16 -17.32 -12.61 -31.68
CA ALA A 16 -16.96 -11.24 -31.32
C ALA A 16 -16.42 -11.26 -29.90
N GLN A 17 -15.16 -11.69 -29.75
CA GLN A 17 -14.42 -11.53 -28.51
C GLN A 17 -14.06 -10.03 -28.36
N PRO A 18 -14.37 -9.38 -27.23
CA PRO A 18 -13.90 -8.03 -26.97
C PRO A 18 -12.42 -8.09 -26.55
N VAL A 19 -11.51 -7.78 -27.48
CA VAL A 19 -10.07 -7.65 -27.21
C VAL A 19 -9.78 -6.22 -26.73
N LEU A 20 -10.36 -5.75 -25.62
CA LEU A 20 -10.00 -4.47 -25.00
C LEU A 20 -10.34 -4.46 -23.50
N ALA A 21 -9.51 -5.11 -22.69
CA ALA A 21 -9.55 -4.97 -21.22
C ALA A 21 -8.14 -5.05 -20.61
N LEU A 22 -7.15 -4.37 -21.21
CA LEU A 22 -5.75 -4.40 -20.75
C LEU A 22 -5.18 -3.02 -20.39
N THR A 23 -6.00 -2.01 -20.15
CA THR A 23 -5.51 -0.66 -19.80
C THR A 23 -5.68 -0.26 -18.34
N ASP A 24 -6.36 -1.05 -17.51
CA ASP A 24 -6.63 -0.67 -16.09
C ASP A 24 -5.82 -1.44 -15.04
N MET A 25 -4.85 -2.25 -15.45
CA MET A 25 -4.03 -3.02 -14.51
C MET A 25 -2.88 -2.23 -13.87
N SER A 26 -2.54 -1.04 -14.38
CA SER A 26 -1.42 -0.24 -13.88
C SER A 26 -1.69 0.37 -12.50
N GLN A 27 -2.94 0.76 -12.21
CA GLN A 27 -3.31 1.29 -10.89
C GLN A 27 -3.39 0.19 -9.82
N VAL A 28 -3.86 -1.01 -10.18
CA VAL A 28 -3.94 -2.14 -9.24
C VAL A 28 -2.54 -2.60 -8.80
N GLN A 29 -1.56 -2.59 -9.72
CA GLN A 29 -0.18 -2.97 -9.40
C GLN A 29 0.56 -1.95 -8.49
N ALA A 30 0.11 -0.69 -8.47
CA ALA A 30 0.65 0.32 -7.55
C ALA A 30 0.06 0.24 -6.14
N ALA A 31 -1.17 -0.27 -6.00
CA ALA A 31 -1.81 -0.49 -4.69
C ALA A 31 -1.27 -1.74 -3.96
N VAL A 32 -0.75 -2.73 -4.69
CA VAL A 32 -0.26 -4.01 -4.14
C VAL A 32 1.09 -3.90 -3.39
N ARG A 33 1.82 -2.79 -3.51
CA ARG A 33 3.10 -2.62 -2.78
C ARG A 33 2.96 -2.18 -1.32
N LYS A 34 1.75 -1.90 -0.83
CA LYS A 34 1.49 -1.49 0.57
C LYS A 34 0.93 -2.66 1.40
N ASN A 35 1.61 -3.80 1.40
CA ASN A 35 1.17 -4.97 2.19
C ASN A 35 1.37 -4.83 3.71
N VAL A 36 1.92 -3.69 4.17
CA VAL A 36 2.22 -3.48 5.59
C VAL A 36 1.45 -2.26 6.09
N SER A 37 0.65 -2.43 7.12
CA SER A 37 -0.13 -1.36 7.76
C SER A 37 0.79 -0.33 8.44
N GLU A 38 0.32 0.92 8.64
CA GLU A 38 1.03 1.90 9.47
C GLU A 38 1.19 1.43 10.93
N TYR A 39 0.30 0.55 11.36
CA TYR A 39 0.27 -0.04 12.71
C TYR A 39 1.04 -1.37 12.79
N ALA A 40 1.72 -1.78 11.72
CA ALA A 40 2.53 -2.99 11.74
C ALA A 40 3.70 -2.90 12.74
N GLY A 41 4.16 -4.07 13.17
CA GLY A 41 5.15 -4.19 14.25
C GLY A 41 4.56 -3.85 15.63
N GLN A 42 5.29 -4.21 16.66
CA GLN A 42 4.89 -3.94 18.04
C GLN A 42 5.41 -2.57 18.50
N ARG A 43 4.62 -1.85 19.30
CA ARG A 43 5.16 -0.68 20.03
C ARG A 43 6.17 -1.20 21.04
N CYS A 44 7.36 -0.63 21.03
CA CYS A 44 8.45 -1.09 21.87
C CYS A 44 9.34 0.08 22.29
N ASN A 45 10.04 -0.09 23.40
CA ASN A 45 11.21 0.70 23.71
C ASN A 45 12.39 0.24 22.83
N THR A 46 13.44 1.05 22.75
CA THR A 46 14.65 0.70 22.01
C THR A 46 15.22 -0.65 22.47
N PRO A 47 15.29 -1.68 21.60
CA PRO A 47 15.79 -2.99 22.01
C PRO A 47 17.25 -2.94 22.44
N PRO A 48 17.66 -3.83 23.38
CA PRO A 48 19.06 -4.06 23.70
C PRO A 48 19.87 -4.41 22.45
N ARG A 49 21.14 -4.01 22.43
CA ARG A 49 22.05 -4.43 21.35
C ARG A 49 22.27 -5.95 21.42
N GLY A 50 22.27 -6.62 20.27
CA GLY A 50 22.38 -8.07 20.15
C GLY A 50 21.07 -8.84 20.31
N SER A 51 19.93 -8.16 20.51
CA SER A 51 18.62 -8.83 20.65
C SER A 51 18.11 -9.44 19.34
N GLY A 52 18.65 -9.03 18.20
CA GLY A 52 18.22 -9.50 16.89
C GLY A 52 16.90 -8.92 16.40
N ILE A 53 16.22 -8.14 17.24
CA ILE A 53 14.99 -7.40 16.92
C ILE A 53 15.31 -6.28 15.94
N ILE A 54 14.45 -6.07 14.94
CA ILE A 54 14.57 -4.96 14.01
C ILE A 54 13.81 -3.76 14.59
N LEU A 55 14.53 -2.69 14.90
CA LEU A 55 13.95 -1.41 15.29
C LEU A 55 13.68 -0.57 14.03
N GLY A 56 12.40 -0.28 13.78
CA GLY A 56 11.93 0.68 12.81
C GLY A 56 11.69 2.05 13.45
N GLN A 57 12.23 3.08 12.81
CA GLN A 57 12.11 4.48 13.23
C GLN A 57 11.64 5.29 12.02
N TYR A 58 10.63 6.12 12.20
CA TYR A 58 10.17 7.07 11.21
C TYR A 58 9.85 8.40 11.85
N THR A 59 10.25 9.48 11.20
CA THR A 59 9.84 10.84 11.55
C THR A 59 9.46 11.58 10.28
N GLY A 60 8.34 12.30 10.32
CA GLY A 60 7.81 13.03 9.18
C GLY A 60 6.81 14.09 9.61
N THR A 61 6.11 14.64 8.64
CA THR A 61 5.06 15.62 8.86
C THR A 61 3.79 15.25 8.12
N THR A 62 2.66 15.74 8.62
CA THR A 62 1.34 15.63 7.99
C THR A 62 0.60 16.94 8.15
N ASP A 63 -0.40 17.17 7.29
CA ASP A 63 -1.28 18.33 7.41
C ASP A 63 -1.96 18.36 8.80
N ASN A 64 -2.04 19.54 9.42
CA ASN A 64 -2.73 19.69 10.69
C ASN A 64 -4.25 19.58 10.45
N PRO A 65 -4.93 18.55 11.04
CA PRO A 65 -6.35 18.33 10.80
C PRO A 65 -7.25 19.44 11.37
N ILE A 66 -6.74 20.25 12.30
CA ILE A 66 -7.47 21.36 12.92
C ILE A 66 -7.39 22.63 12.05
N LEU A 67 -6.26 22.83 11.38
CA LEU A 67 -5.96 24.02 10.59
C LEU A 67 -5.94 23.64 9.10
N SER A 68 -7.11 23.22 8.60
CA SER A 68 -7.30 22.78 7.20
C SER A 68 -7.18 23.92 6.16
N MET A 69 -6.73 25.12 6.54
CA MET A 69 -6.57 26.29 5.67
C MET A 69 -5.09 26.65 5.39
N GLY A 70 -4.22 25.64 5.34
CA GLY A 70 -2.89 25.74 4.73
C GLY A 70 -1.91 26.62 5.51
N GLY A 71 -0.99 25.98 6.23
CA GLY A 71 0.17 26.67 6.80
C GLY A 71 0.91 25.87 7.86
N ASP A 72 0.19 25.06 8.63
CA ASP A 72 0.75 24.34 9.76
C ASP A 72 0.80 22.83 9.50
N ASN A 73 2.02 22.31 9.40
CA ASN A 73 2.28 20.88 9.39
C ASN A 73 2.50 20.40 10.83
N THR A 74 1.88 19.29 11.20
CA THR A 74 2.16 18.63 12.48
C THR A 74 3.20 17.53 12.30
N THR A 75 4.10 17.39 13.27
CA THR A 75 5.15 16.37 13.25
C THR A 75 4.59 15.03 13.71
N VAL A 76 4.91 13.96 12.99
CA VAL A 76 4.61 12.58 13.35
C VAL A 76 5.90 11.81 13.59
N SER A 77 5.91 10.97 14.61
CA SER A 77 7.05 10.09 14.90
C SER A 77 6.56 8.71 15.33
N PHE A 78 7.12 7.68 14.72
CA PHE A 78 6.76 6.29 14.99
C PHE A 78 8.00 5.45 15.28
N PHE A 79 7.88 4.65 16.34
CA PHE A 79 8.85 3.65 16.74
C PHE A 79 8.15 2.30 16.85
N ARG A 80 8.66 1.30 16.14
CA ARG A 80 8.09 -0.05 16.07
C ARG A 80 9.20 -1.10 16.04
N CYS A 81 8.92 -2.26 16.63
CA CYS A 81 9.79 -3.42 16.58
C CYS A 81 9.20 -4.48 15.65
N PHE A 82 10.08 -5.08 14.85
CA PHE A 82 9.75 -6.11 13.88
C PHE A 82 10.63 -7.33 14.09
N THR A 83 10.10 -8.49 13.71
CA THR A 83 10.85 -9.74 13.70
C THR A 83 11.67 -9.91 12.41
N SER A 84 11.33 -9.18 11.34
CA SER A 84 12.02 -9.24 10.05
C SER A 84 12.37 -7.87 9.49
N MET A 85 13.49 -7.81 8.75
CA MET A 85 13.92 -6.58 8.07
C MET A 85 12.94 -6.19 6.95
N GLN A 86 12.42 -7.18 6.24
CA GLN A 86 11.50 -6.97 5.13
C GLN A 86 10.18 -6.34 5.59
N GLU A 87 9.62 -6.79 6.72
CA GLU A 87 8.41 -6.19 7.28
C GLU A 87 8.66 -4.74 7.72
N CYS A 88 9.81 -4.47 8.36
CA CYS A 88 10.19 -3.11 8.71
C CYS A 88 10.33 -2.19 7.47
N GLN A 89 10.95 -2.68 6.39
CA GLN A 89 11.10 -1.91 5.15
C GLN A 89 9.75 -1.65 4.48
N GLY A 90 8.86 -2.64 4.46
CA GLY A 90 7.48 -2.48 3.97
C GLY A 90 6.71 -1.45 4.81
N TRP A 91 6.86 -1.49 6.13
CA TRP A 91 6.28 -0.51 7.03
C TRP A 91 6.80 0.91 6.76
N LEU A 92 8.11 1.09 6.60
CA LEU A 92 8.69 2.38 6.22
C LEU A 92 8.12 2.87 4.89
N TYR A 93 8.04 2.00 3.88
CA TYR A 93 7.46 2.36 2.59
C TYR A 93 6.01 2.87 2.74
N THR A 94 5.20 2.21 3.56
CA THR A 94 3.84 2.68 3.86
C THR A 94 3.84 4.06 4.51
N LEU A 95 4.70 4.32 5.50
CA LEU A 95 4.78 5.63 6.15
C LEU A 95 5.21 6.73 5.20
N ARG A 96 6.25 6.50 4.40
CA ARG A 96 6.73 7.44 3.37
C ARG A 96 5.69 7.74 2.29
N SER A 97 4.70 6.86 2.12
CA SER A 97 3.58 7.07 1.19
C SER A 97 2.40 7.83 1.78
N LYS A 98 2.38 8.01 3.11
CA LYS A 98 1.31 8.69 3.86
C LYS A 98 1.74 10.04 4.41
N TYR A 99 3.02 10.17 4.73
CA TYR A 99 3.59 11.33 5.41
C TYR A 99 4.71 11.92 4.57
N THR A 100 4.95 13.21 4.74
CA THR A 100 6.12 13.87 4.17
C THR A 100 7.33 13.53 5.02
N ASP A 101 8.38 12.99 4.39
CA ASP A 101 9.59 12.60 5.10
C ASP A 101 10.23 13.78 5.82
N GLY A 102 10.55 13.58 7.09
CA GLY A 102 11.31 14.52 7.89
C GLY A 102 12.81 14.30 7.71
N ASN A 103 13.59 14.57 8.76
CA ASN A 103 15.01 14.31 8.74
C ASN A 103 15.29 12.81 8.51
N SER A 104 15.96 12.50 7.39
CA SER A 104 16.27 11.13 6.96
C SER A 104 17.11 10.33 7.96
N VAL A 105 17.87 11.00 8.84
CA VAL A 105 18.64 10.36 9.92
C VAL A 105 17.72 9.60 10.90
N LEU A 106 16.44 10.02 11.01
CA LEU A 106 15.44 9.41 11.89
C LEU A 106 14.49 8.44 11.14
N ILE A 107 14.84 8.06 9.91
CA ILE A 107 14.08 7.12 9.08
C ILE A 107 14.96 5.89 8.80
N SER A 108 14.74 4.81 9.55
CA SER A 108 15.60 3.62 9.42
C SER A 108 14.97 2.35 9.94
N CYS A 109 15.43 1.23 9.39
CA CYS A 109 15.26 -0.12 9.95
C CYS A 109 16.63 -0.63 10.38
N LYS A 110 16.80 -0.92 11.67
CA LYS A 110 18.08 -1.34 12.23
C LYS A 110 17.92 -2.59 13.09
N LYS A 111 18.67 -3.64 12.76
CA LYS A 111 18.84 -4.80 13.65
C LYS A 111 19.60 -4.35 14.89
N ARG A 112 19.03 -4.63 16.06
CA ARG A 112 19.60 -4.26 17.36
C ARG A 112 20.50 -5.35 17.88
#